data_AF-A0A968RPU1-F1
#
_entry.id   AF-A0A968RPU1-F1
#
_cell.length_a   1.000
_cell.length_b   1.000
_cell.length_c   1.000
_cell.angle_alpha   90.00
_cell.angle_beta   90.00
_cell.angle_gamma   90.00
#
_symmetry.space_group_name_H-M   'P 1'
#
loop_
_entity.id
_entity.type
_entity.pdbx_description
1 polymer ?
#
loop_
_entity_poly.entity_id
_entity_poly.type
_entity_poly.pdbx_seq_one_letter_code
_entity_poly.pdbx_strand_id
1 'polypeptide(L)'
;MTAILKVKVEELTAGWLEQIKANYGDAEVEVHIREESSPSMREELFWAILDQLDWAAVDNAGIIEPAVQQLSTCTLSQIYAFQELLAQKLYQLDTPEHARHIGAAAFSEGRYFSVDYFLYARACVVAHGKAVFDEVLLHPSENAKRFDFRTTATHRCYGL
;
A
#
# COMPACT_ATOMS: atom_id res chain seq x y z
N MET A 1 9.91 -38.13 -20.11
CA MET A 1 8.79 -37.68 -20.97
C MET A 1 8.08 -36.58 -20.21
N THR A 2 7.93 -35.38 -20.76
CA THR A 2 7.33 -34.25 -20.03
C THR A 2 5.85 -34.14 -20.39
N ALA A 3 4.99 -34.25 -19.39
CA ALA A 3 3.55 -34.01 -19.53
C ALA A 3 3.21 -32.61 -18.99
N ILE A 4 2.49 -31.81 -19.77
CA ILE A 4 2.01 -30.49 -19.33
C ILE A 4 0.53 -30.62 -19.01
N LEU A 5 0.18 -30.43 -17.73
CA LEU A 5 -1.18 -30.44 -17.22
C LEU A 5 -1.60 -29.00 -16.96
N LYS A 6 -2.61 -28.50 -17.69
CA LYS A 6 -3.20 -27.18 -17.46
C LYS A 6 -4.49 -27.36 -16.69
N VAL A 7 -4.51 -26.91 -15.45
CA VAL A 7 -5.65 -27.06 -14.54
C VAL A 7 -5.90 -25.72 -13.87
N LYS A 8 -7.16 -25.35 -13.70
CA LYS A 8 -7.50 -24.13 -12.96
C LYS A 8 -7.27 -24.34 -11.47
N VAL A 9 -6.91 -23.28 -10.75
CA VAL A 9 -6.67 -23.36 -9.30
C VAL A 9 -7.90 -23.89 -8.55
N GLU A 10 -9.11 -23.54 -8.97
CA GLU A 10 -10.37 -24.03 -8.39
C GLU A 10 -10.56 -25.55 -8.48
N GLU A 11 -9.88 -26.20 -9.42
CA GLU A 11 -9.95 -27.66 -9.64
C GLU A 11 -8.83 -28.42 -8.91
N LEU A 12 -7.86 -27.71 -8.31
CA LEU A 12 -6.76 -28.29 -7.51
C LEU A 12 -7.28 -28.77 -6.16
N THR A 13 -8.05 -29.86 -6.18
CA THR A 13 -8.58 -30.52 -4.99
C THR A 13 -7.64 -31.61 -4.50
N ALA A 14 -7.83 -32.04 -3.25
CA ALA A 14 -7.12 -33.21 -2.71
C ALA A 14 -7.33 -34.47 -3.58
N GLY A 15 -8.53 -34.67 -4.12
CA GLY A 15 -8.83 -35.80 -5.01
C GLY A 15 -8.07 -35.73 -6.34
N TRP A 16 -7.90 -34.53 -6.89
CA TRP A 16 -7.08 -34.33 -8.09
C TRP A 16 -5.60 -34.66 -7.82
N LEU A 17 -5.05 -34.23 -6.68
CA LEU A 17 -3.68 -34.57 -6.28
C LEU A 17 -3.47 -36.09 -6.14
N GLU A 18 -4.44 -36.81 -5.57
CA GLU A 18 -4.37 -38.27 -5.47
C GLU A 18 -4.40 -38.95 -6.86
N GLN A 19 -5.17 -38.43 -7.82
CA GLN A 19 -5.15 -38.92 -9.19
C GLN A 19 -3.79 -38.72 -9.87
N ILE A 20 -3.14 -37.57 -9.65
CA ILE A 20 -1.81 -37.30 -10.21
C ILE A 20 -0.79 -38.28 -9.65
N LYS A 21 -0.78 -38.50 -8.32
CA LYS A 21 0.12 -39.48 -7.69
C LYS A 21 -0.07 -40.89 -8.26
N ALA A 22 -1.33 -41.31 -8.44
CA ALA A 22 -1.64 -42.64 -8.98
C ALA A 22 -1.19 -42.82 -10.44
N ASN A 23 -1.32 -41.76 -11.25
CA ASN A 23 -1.04 -41.84 -12.69
C ASN A 23 0.43 -41.60 -13.06
N TYR A 24 1.19 -40.88 -12.21
CA TYR A 24 2.56 -40.45 -12.51
C TYR A 24 3.62 -40.94 -11.51
N GLY A 25 3.23 -41.64 -10.43
CA GLY A 25 4.15 -42.33 -9.53
C GLY A 25 5.24 -41.42 -8.94
N ASP A 26 6.50 -41.78 -9.19
CA ASP A 26 7.70 -41.11 -8.64
C ASP A 26 8.12 -39.85 -9.43
N ALA A 27 7.26 -39.34 -10.32
CA ALA A 27 7.58 -38.17 -11.14
C ALA A 27 7.70 -36.88 -10.31
N GLU A 28 8.60 -35.99 -10.74
CA GLU A 28 8.72 -34.63 -10.21
C GLU A 28 7.66 -33.71 -10.82
N VAL A 29 6.98 -32.91 -9.99
CA VAL A 29 5.93 -31.98 -10.41
C VAL A 29 6.43 -30.55 -10.29
N GLU A 30 6.47 -29.82 -11.41
CA GLU A 30 6.75 -28.39 -11.45
C GLU A 30 5.43 -27.62 -11.63
N VAL A 31 5.12 -26.69 -10.71
CA VAL A 31 3.88 -25.90 -10.74
C VAL A 31 4.19 -24.49 -11.22
N HIS A 32 3.66 -24.12 -12.38
CA HIS A 32 3.72 -22.76 -12.90
C HIS A 32 2.38 -22.08 -12.73
N ILE A 33 2.30 -21.13 -11.79
CA ILE A 33 1.09 -20.33 -11.61
C ILE A 33 1.09 -19.22 -12.67
N ARG A 34 0.15 -19.30 -13.62
CA ARG A 34 -0.15 -18.21 -14.54
C ARG A 34 -1.39 -17.50 -14.05
N GLU A 35 -1.20 -16.37 -13.40
CA GLU A 35 -2.30 -15.43 -13.21
C GLU A 35 -2.64 -14.87 -14.60
N GLU A 36 -3.79 -15.26 -15.17
CA GLU A 36 -4.39 -14.45 -16.24
C GLU A 36 -4.47 -13.03 -15.71
N SER A 37 -4.13 -12.02 -16.53
CA SER A 37 -3.96 -10.64 -16.07
C SER A 37 -5.19 -10.22 -15.28
N SER A 38 -5.12 -10.39 -13.96
CA SER A 38 -6.06 -9.79 -13.05
C SER A 38 -5.95 -8.31 -13.35
N PRO A 39 -7.05 -7.55 -13.45
CA PRO A 39 -6.93 -6.11 -13.62
C PRO A 39 -5.96 -5.64 -12.54
N SER A 40 -4.80 -5.13 -12.97
CA SER A 40 -3.73 -4.75 -12.05
C SER A 40 -4.33 -3.78 -11.04
N MET A 41 -3.73 -3.66 -9.86
CA MET A 41 -4.13 -2.60 -8.93
C MET A 41 -4.12 -1.27 -9.70
N ARG A 42 -5.31 -0.75 -10.00
CA ARG A 42 -5.45 0.53 -10.68
C ARG A 42 -5.36 1.63 -9.65
N GLU A 43 -4.89 2.79 -10.06
CA GLU A 43 -4.74 3.91 -9.15
C GLU A 43 -6.07 4.31 -8.50
N GLU A 44 -7.21 4.19 -9.21
CA GLU A 44 -8.53 4.46 -8.63
C GLU A 44 -8.87 3.50 -7.48
N LEU A 45 -8.52 2.21 -7.61
CA LEU A 45 -8.75 1.22 -6.56
C LEU A 45 -7.81 1.45 -5.36
N PHE A 46 -6.56 1.82 -5.62
CA PHE A 46 -5.60 2.19 -4.58
C PHE A 46 -6.15 3.31 -3.69
N TRP A 47 -6.64 4.40 -4.31
CA TRP A 47 -7.23 5.51 -3.56
C TRP A 47 -8.54 5.11 -2.87
N ALA A 48 -9.39 4.32 -3.53
CA ALA A 48 -10.62 3.82 -2.92
C ALA A 48 -10.38 2.96 -1.67
N ILE A 49 -9.27 2.22 -1.60
CA ILE A 49 -8.85 1.47 -0.41
C ILE A 49 -8.43 2.42 0.72
N LEU A 50 -7.64 3.46 0.41
CA LEU A 50 -7.21 4.45 1.41
C LEU A 50 -8.35 5.32 1.93
N ASP A 51 -9.35 5.60 1.10
CA ASP A 51 -10.56 6.32 1.51
C ASP A 51 -11.40 5.57 2.55
N GLN A 52 -11.14 4.26 2.76
CA GLN A 52 -11.81 3.47 3.79
C GLN A 52 -11.21 3.63 5.18
N LEU A 53 -10.06 4.30 5.33
CA LEU A 53 -9.42 4.49 6.63
C LEU A 53 -10.39 5.18 7.60
N ASP A 54 -10.69 4.51 8.71
CA ASP A 54 -11.63 5.03 9.71
C ASP A 54 -10.92 5.96 10.67
N TRP A 55 -10.76 7.21 10.26
CA TRP A 55 -10.16 8.24 11.10
C TRP A 55 -10.96 8.49 12.39
N ALA A 56 -12.20 8.00 12.54
CA ALA A 56 -12.98 8.11 13.78
C ALA A 56 -12.70 7.01 14.80
N ALA A 57 -11.93 5.98 14.42
CA ALA A 57 -11.52 4.91 15.31
C ALA A 57 -10.63 5.41 16.48
N VAL A 58 -10.65 4.64 17.57
CA VAL A 58 -9.95 4.99 18.82
C VAL A 58 -8.45 4.74 18.74
N ASP A 59 -8.04 3.72 18.00
CA ASP A 59 -6.66 3.30 17.88
C ASP A 59 -6.24 3.09 16.42
N ASN A 60 -4.93 3.00 16.21
CA ASN A 60 -4.35 2.85 14.86
C ASN A 60 -4.81 1.56 14.17
N ALA A 61 -5.07 0.49 14.94
CA ALA A 61 -5.58 -0.76 14.40
C ALA A 61 -6.98 -0.57 13.80
N GLY A 62 -7.88 0.10 14.53
CA GLY A 62 -9.22 0.41 14.04
C GLY A 62 -9.22 1.35 12.82
N ILE A 63 -8.27 2.29 12.74
CA ILE A 63 -8.15 3.18 11.57
C ILE A 63 -7.87 2.37 10.28
N ILE A 64 -6.95 1.41 10.34
CA ILE A 64 -6.52 0.66 9.14
C ILE A 64 -7.37 -0.56 8.83
N GLU A 65 -8.12 -1.08 9.80
CA GLU A 65 -8.87 -2.33 9.69
C GLU A 65 -9.77 -2.39 8.43
N PRO A 66 -10.54 -1.34 8.05
CA PRO A 66 -11.37 -1.40 6.85
C PRO A 66 -10.53 -1.60 5.57
N ALA A 67 -9.41 -0.87 5.44
CA ALA A 67 -8.51 -1.00 4.30
C ALA A 67 -7.83 -2.38 4.27
N VAL A 68 -7.47 -2.94 5.43
CA VAL A 68 -6.91 -4.30 5.55
C VAL A 68 -7.95 -5.35 5.13
N GLN A 69 -9.20 -5.21 5.55
CA GLN A 69 -10.29 -6.10 5.14
C GLN A 69 -10.47 -6.06 3.62
N GLN A 70 -10.48 -4.88 3.00
CA GLN A 70 -10.57 -4.76 1.55
C GLN A 70 -9.38 -5.41 0.83
N LEU A 71 -8.15 -5.15 1.30
CA LEU A 71 -6.93 -5.74 0.74
C LEU A 71 -6.91 -7.27 0.87
N SER A 72 -7.52 -7.83 1.92
CA SER A 72 -7.60 -9.29 2.12
C SER A 72 -8.43 -10.01 1.05
N THR A 73 -9.29 -9.29 0.33
CA THR A 73 -10.07 -9.81 -0.79
C THR A 73 -9.34 -9.74 -2.14
N CYS A 74 -8.23 -9.01 -2.19
CA CYS A 74 -7.43 -8.84 -3.40
C CYS A 74 -6.56 -10.07 -3.68
N THR A 75 -6.17 -10.27 -4.94
CA THR A 75 -5.17 -11.27 -5.29
C THR A 75 -3.78 -10.87 -4.78
N LEU A 76 -2.86 -11.84 -4.69
CA LEU A 76 -1.50 -11.57 -4.26
C LEU A 76 -0.80 -10.53 -5.17
N SER A 77 -0.97 -10.65 -6.49
CA SER A 77 -0.45 -9.66 -7.46
C SER A 77 -1.02 -8.25 -7.22
N GLN A 78 -2.31 -8.15 -6.87
CA GLN A 78 -2.95 -6.88 -6.53
C GLN A 78 -2.38 -6.26 -5.25
N ILE A 79 -2.09 -7.07 -4.23
CA ILE A 79 -1.44 -6.61 -2.99
C ILE A 79 -0.03 -6.08 -3.27
N TYR A 80 0.77 -6.79 -4.07
CA TYR A 80 2.08 -6.29 -4.47
C TYR A 80 1.98 -4.99 -5.29
N ALA A 81 1.03 -4.91 -6.21
CA ALA A 81 0.82 -3.69 -6.98
C ALA A 81 0.32 -2.51 -6.10
N PHE A 82 -0.45 -2.77 -5.03
CA PHE A 82 -0.78 -1.75 -4.02
C PHE A 82 0.46 -1.24 -3.29
N GLN A 83 1.35 -2.15 -2.88
CA GLN A 83 2.62 -1.79 -2.25
C GLN A 83 3.49 -0.93 -3.17
N GLU A 84 3.59 -1.29 -4.45
CA GLU A 84 4.35 -0.51 -5.44
C GLU A 84 3.76 0.89 -5.66
N LEU A 85 2.44 1.01 -5.76
CA LEU A 85 1.76 2.31 -5.85
C LEU A 85 2.02 3.16 -4.60
N LEU A 86 1.92 2.58 -3.41
CA LEU A 86 2.22 3.28 -2.16
C LEU A 86 3.66 3.80 -2.15
N ALA A 87 4.63 2.94 -2.49
CA ALA A 87 6.04 3.31 -2.56
C ALA A 87 6.28 4.43 -3.60
N GLN A 88 5.63 4.34 -4.76
CA GLN A 88 5.70 5.38 -5.79
C GLN A 88 5.16 6.73 -5.28
N LYS A 89 4.01 6.76 -4.60
CA LYS A 89 3.45 8.00 -4.05
C LYS A 89 4.35 8.60 -2.98
N LEU A 90 4.90 7.79 -2.08
CA LEU A 90 5.87 8.23 -1.08
C LEU A 90 7.13 8.82 -1.72
N TYR A 91 7.62 8.18 -2.78
CA TYR A 91 8.79 8.63 -3.53
C TYR A 91 8.55 9.97 -4.24
N GLN A 92 7.35 10.19 -4.80
CA GLN A 92 7.00 11.48 -5.42
C GLN A 92 7.07 12.66 -4.44
N LEU A 93 6.82 12.41 -3.15
CA LEU A 93 6.93 13.42 -2.08
C LEU A 93 8.33 13.49 -1.45
N ASP A 94 9.27 12.62 -1.85
CA ASP A 94 10.62 12.52 -1.28
C ASP A 94 11.58 13.58 -1.84
N THR A 95 11.26 14.86 -1.65
CA THR A 95 12.08 15.95 -2.17
C THR A 95 12.53 16.91 -1.07
N PRO A 96 13.69 17.58 -1.24
CA PRO A 96 14.13 18.62 -0.31
C PRO A 96 13.15 19.77 -0.16
N GLU A 97 12.29 20.00 -1.16
CA GLU A 97 11.25 21.02 -1.10
C GLU A 97 10.16 20.61 -0.10
N HIS A 98 9.59 19.41 -0.24
CA HIS A 98 8.63 18.87 0.72
C HIS A 98 9.23 18.77 2.13
N ALA A 99 10.48 18.31 2.25
CA ALA A 99 11.17 18.19 3.53
C ALA A 99 11.29 19.53 4.28
N ARG A 100 11.41 20.66 3.58
CA ARG A 100 11.44 22.01 4.19
C ARG A 100 10.05 22.52 4.61
N HIS A 101 8.99 21.81 4.26
CA HIS A 101 7.61 22.25 4.46
C HIS A 101 6.74 21.26 5.27
N ILE A 102 7.36 20.37 6.05
CA ILE A 102 6.67 19.46 6.99
C ILE A 102 6.43 20.08 8.39
N GLY A 103 6.29 21.39 8.48
CA GLY A 103 6.01 22.09 9.75
C GLY A 103 7.20 22.08 10.73
N ALA A 104 6.94 21.76 12.01
CA ALA A 104 7.93 21.91 13.09
C ALA A 104 9.20 21.03 12.93
N ALA A 105 9.08 19.91 12.21
CA ALA A 105 10.21 19.02 11.92
C ALA A 105 10.88 19.32 10.57
N ALA A 106 10.57 20.46 9.95
CA ALA A 106 11.08 20.84 8.65
C ALA A 106 12.62 20.82 8.59
N PHE A 107 13.11 20.28 7.46
CA PHE A 107 14.52 20.31 7.13
C PHE A 107 15.04 21.75 7.14
N SER A 108 16.18 21.94 7.78
CA SER A 108 16.90 23.21 7.77
C SER A 108 18.38 22.95 8.01
N GLU A 109 19.22 23.74 7.36
CA GLU A 109 20.67 23.57 7.42
C GLU A 109 21.18 23.73 8.86
N GLY A 110 22.08 22.83 9.27
CA GLY A 110 22.68 22.83 10.60
C GLY A 110 21.76 22.35 11.73
N ARG A 111 20.54 21.88 11.44
CA ARG A 111 19.65 21.26 12.43
C ARG A 111 19.46 19.76 12.16
N TYR A 112 19.19 19.01 13.22
CA TYR A 112 18.84 17.60 13.12
C TYR A 112 17.56 17.44 12.30
N PHE A 113 17.53 16.46 11.41
CA PHE A 113 16.38 16.10 10.60
C PHE A 113 16.09 14.60 10.76
N SER A 114 14.88 14.29 11.21
CA SER A 114 14.44 12.90 11.38
C SER A 114 13.88 12.36 10.07
N VAL A 115 14.59 11.39 9.49
CA VAL A 115 14.15 10.69 8.27
C VAL A 115 12.87 9.90 8.51
N ASP A 116 12.69 9.34 9.72
CA ASP A 116 11.48 8.60 10.10
C ASP A 116 10.28 9.54 10.16
N TYR A 117 10.44 10.71 10.78
CA TYR A 117 9.38 11.71 10.81
C TYR A 117 8.98 12.15 9.40
N PHE A 118 9.96 12.31 8.50
CA PHE A 118 9.68 12.66 7.11
C PHE A 118 8.98 11.54 6.34
N LEU A 119 9.30 10.27 6.61
CA LEU A 119 8.57 9.14 6.06
C LEU A 119 7.10 9.17 6.51
N TYR A 120 6.86 9.34 7.80
CA TYR A 120 5.51 9.39 8.36
C TYR A 120 4.71 10.59 7.87
N ALA A 121 5.36 11.74 7.70
CA ALA A 121 4.75 12.92 7.10
C ALA A 121 4.18 12.63 5.70
N ARG A 122 4.98 11.98 4.84
CA ARG A 122 4.56 11.60 3.48
C ARG A 122 3.49 10.51 3.50
N ALA A 123 3.63 9.52 4.37
CA ALA A 123 2.63 8.46 4.53
C ALA A 123 1.28 9.02 5.00
N CYS A 124 1.29 9.99 5.91
CA CYS A 124 0.09 10.69 6.36
C CYS A 124 -0.59 11.43 5.20
N VAL A 125 0.16 12.15 4.36
CA VAL A 125 -0.40 12.80 3.16
C VAL A 125 -1.09 11.79 2.25
N VAL A 126 -0.45 10.67 1.94
CA VAL A 126 -1.02 9.63 1.09
C VAL A 126 -2.26 9.01 1.74
N ALA A 127 -2.23 8.74 3.04
CA ALA A 127 -3.35 8.15 3.78
C ALA A 127 -4.60 9.05 3.82
N HIS A 128 -4.45 10.37 3.73
CA HIS A 128 -5.58 11.31 3.65
C HIS A 128 -6.24 11.36 2.26
N GLY A 129 -5.78 10.53 1.33
CA GLY A 129 -6.41 10.32 0.04
C GLY A 129 -5.91 11.24 -1.06
N LYS A 130 -6.45 11.01 -2.26
CA LYS A 130 -5.92 11.55 -3.51
C LYS A 130 -5.87 13.08 -3.56
N ALA A 131 -6.94 13.73 -3.11
CA ALA A 131 -7.05 15.19 -3.18
C ALA A 131 -5.95 15.88 -2.35
N VAL A 132 -5.69 15.36 -1.16
CA VAL A 132 -4.62 15.88 -0.29
C VAL A 132 -3.26 15.61 -0.89
N PHE A 133 -3.04 14.40 -1.41
CA PHE A 133 -1.81 14.05 -2.11
C PHE A 133 -1.52 14.98 -3.29
N ASP A 134 -2.49 15.18 -4.18
CA ASP A 134 -2.33 16.02 -5.38
C ASP A 134 -2.03 17.49 -5.01
N GLU A 135 -2.73 18.02 -3.99
CA GLU A 135 -2.49 19.37 -3.49
C GLU A 135 -1.06 19.52 -2.95
N VAL A 136 -0.63 18.58 -2.09
CA VAL A 136 0.70 18.58 -1.49
C VAL A 136 1.78 18.50 -2.56
N LEU A 137 1.59 17.62 -3.54
CA LEU A 137 2.53 17.37 -4.62
C LEU A 137 2.76 18.61 -5.50
N LEU A 138 1.70 19.38 -5.76
CA LEU A 138 1.76 20.58 -6.60
C LEU A 138 2.19 21.83 -5.83
N HIS A 139 1.89 21.90 -4.53
CA HIS A 139 2.10 23.09 -3.70
C HIS A 139 2.82 22.78 -2.39
N PRO A 140 4.12 22.37 -2.42
CA PRO A 140 4.85 21.95 -1.23
C PRO A 140 4.86 23.00 -0.11
N SER A 141 4.96 24.28 -0.46
CA SER A 141 5.08 25.40 0.49
C SER A 141 3.77 25.80 1.17
N GLU A 142 2.61 25.50 0.57
CA GLU A 142 1.30 25.77 1.15
C GLU A 142 0.97 24.76 2.26
N ASN A 143 1.61 23.59 2.22
CA ASN A 143 1.49 22.56 3.24
C ASN A 143 1.96 23.03 4.61
N ALA A 144 3.03 23.82 4.71
CA ALA A 144 3.53 24.27 6.01
C ALA A 144 2.51 25.09 6.81
N LYS A 145 1.49 25.67 6.15
CA LYS A 145 0.41 26.43 6.79
C LYS A 145 -0.80 25.57 7.14
N ARG A 146 -1.07 24.53 6.34
CA ARG A 146 -2.24 23.64 6.48
C ARG A 146 -1.93 22.41 7.33
N PHE A 147 -0.66 22.00 7.33
CA PHE A 147 -0.04 20.95 8.12
C PHE A 147 1.02 21.58 9.04
N ASP A 148 0.59 22.47 9.94
CA ASP A 148 1.20 22.38 11.25
C ASP A 148 0.81 20.99 11.76
N PHE A 149 1.79 20.10 11.89
CA PHE A 149 1.61 18.73 12.38
C PHE A 149 0.91 18.66 13.75
N ARG A 150 0.60 19.78 14.37
CA ARG A 150 -0.23 19.89 15.56
C ARG A 150 -1.73 20.09 15.33
N THR A 151 -2.25 20.56 14.19
CA THR A 151 -3.57 21.25 14.24
C THR A 151 -4.72 20.79 13.35
N THR A 152 -4.68 19.67 12.61
CA THR A 152 -5.98 19.02 12.22
C THR A 152 -5.88 17.61 11.63
N ALA A 153 -4.85 17.30 10.83
CA ALA A 153 -4.72 15.99 10.17
C ALA A 153 -3.96 14.93 11.01
N THR A 154 -3.14 15.37 11.97
CA THR A 154 -2.11 14.52 12.59
C THR A 154 -2.29 14.25 14.07
N HIS A 155 -3.24 14.88 14.76
CA HIS A 155 -3.63 14.41 16.11
C HIS A 155 -4.08 12.94 16.07
N ARG A 156 -4.62 12.47 14.93
CA ARG A 156 -5.10 11.10 14.75
C ARG A 156 -4.06 10.12 14.20
N CYS A 157 -3.07 10.58 13.42
CA CYS A 157 -1.97 9.72 12.95
C CYS A 157 -0.94 9.41 14.04
N TYR A 158 -0.82 10.24 15.06
CA TYR A 158 0.24 10.13 16.07
C TYR A 158 -0.23 9.86 17.50
N GLY A 159 -1.54 9.81 17.77
CA GLY A 159 -2.04 9.45 19.10
C GLY A 159 -1.35 10.20 20.25
N LEU A 160 -1.26 11.53 20.14
CA LEU A 160 -0.85 12.43 21.22
C LEU A 160 -1.99 13.36 21.59
#